data_AF-A0A7S2ATF5-F1
#
_entry.id   AF-A0A7S2ATF5-F1
#
_cell.length_a   1.000
_cell.length_b   1.000
_cell.length_c   1.000
_cell.angle_alpha   90.00
_cell.angle_beta   90.00
_cell.angle_gamma   90.00
#
_symmetry.space_group_name_H-M   'P 1'
#
loop_
_entity.id
_entity.type
_entity.pdbx_description
1 polymer ?
#
loop_
_entity_poly.entity_id
_entity_poly.type
_entity_poly.pdbx_seq_one_letter_code
_entity_poly.pdbx_strand_id
1 'polypeptide(L)'
;MFSGRAGQAYWTVSILNLQCVLTLAKFQKNSVLNFYYREQPFIPFPGKDYDRKCRELRQNFSDVPFLDLPLSPPAFIHIPKTGGASIEKQLGQRYNFNKREFGNCTENPGSVICHCSAWHIPPRYLTPNPYKRGTRKTFCVIREPLDRGLSEIKMKMPAQKQKTRESIIQQANRVLREYVKKGSENVAVWSDDCHWMPQFVYVWNGNGAPTCDYILRYEDGLNESYTHLMSNVLKKNKKRESTLTFHQTHHSRFLETLTVNDINADVALAFRRLYWEDSCLFGYNLGTNLSSSTLE
;
A
#
# COMPACT_ATOMS: atom_id res chain seq x y z
N MET A 1 -72.40 -22.78 29.74
CA MET A 1 -71.15 -23.28 30.34
C MET A 1 -70.13 -23.45 29.22
N PHE A 2 -68.95 -22.85 29.38
CA PHE A 2 -68.02 -22.50 28.31
C PHE A 2 -67.34 -23.70 27.62
N SER A 3 -67.33 -23.66 26.29
CA SER A 3 -66.46 -24.42 25.40
C SER A 3 -65.10 -23.72 25.25
N GLY A 4 -64.00 -24.39 25.58
CA GLY A 4 -62.64 -23.91 25.36
C GLY A 4 -62.18 -24.15 23.92
N ARG A 5 -61.68 -23.10 23.25
CA ARG A 5 -60.89 -23.21 22.01
C ARG A 5 -59.43 -22.91 22.30
N ALA A 6 -58.56 -23.78 21.81
CA ALA A 6 -57.11 -23.64 21.81
C ALA A 6 -56.65 -22.51 20.87
N GLY A 7 -55.79 -21.63 21.36
CA GLY A 7 -55.07 -20.64 20.56
C GLY A 7 -53.66 -21.13 20.25
N GLN A 8 -53.37 -21.30 18.96
CA GLN A 8 -52.00 -21.42 18.44
C GLN A 8 -51.40 -20.02 18.30
N ALA A 9 -50.22 -19.80 18.90
CA ALA A 9 -49.36 -18.67 18.58
C ALA A 9 -47.90 -19.11 18.69
N TYR A 10 -47.27 -19.43 17.56
CA TYR A 10 -45.81 -19.50 17.43
C TYR A 10 -45.39 -18.98 16.05
N TRP A 11 -44.19 -18.36 16.05
CA TRP A 11 -43.31 -18.03 14.92
C TRP A 11 -43.37 -16.62 14.32
N THR A 12 -42.83 -15.63 15.05
CA THR A 12 -42.16 -14.45 14.45
C THR A 12 -40.98 -13.95 15.31
N VAL A 13 -40.01 -14.82 15.64
CA VAL A 13 -38.71 -14.37 16.18
C VAL A 13 -37.61 -15.23 15.60
N SER A 14 -37.04 -14.88 14.43
CA SER A 14 -35.78 -15.51 13.94
C SER A 14 -35.10 -14.83 12.73
N ILE A 15 -35.26 -13.52 12.48
CA ILE A 15 -34.48 -12.84 11.42
C ILE A 15 -33.58 -11.73 11.99
N LEU A 16 -34.03 -10.98 12.99
CA LEU A 16 -33.23 -9.89 13.59
C LEU A 16 -31.99 -10.37 14.37
N ASN A 17 -32.01 -11.58 14.94
CA ASN A 17 -30.87 -12.11 15.70
C ASN A 17 -29.70 -12.58 14.82
N LEU A 18 -29.96 -13.08 13.61
CA LEU A 18 -28.89 -13.50 12.70
C LEU A 18 -28.08 -12.32 12.18
N GLN A 19 -28.75 -11.20 11.87
CA GLN A 19 -28.07 -9.97 11.43
C GLN A 19 -27.17 -9.40 12.52
N CYS A 20 -27.59 -9.45 13.78
CA CYS A 20 -26.83 -8.96 14.92
C CYS A 20 -25.58 -9.82 15.19
N VAL A 21 -25.72 -11.15 15.15
CA VAL A 21 -24.59 -12.10 15.34
C VAL A 21 -23.58 -12.00 14.19
N LEU A 22 -24.02 -11.86 12.94
CA LEU A 22 -23.11 -11.64 11.80
C LEU A 22 -22.38 -10.30 11.88
N THR A 23 -23.03 -9.26 12.41
CA THR A 23 -22.41 -7.95 12.62
C THR A 23 -21.38 -7.99 13.74
N LEU A 24 -21.68 -8.68 14.86
CA LEU A 24 -20.75 -8.88 15.97
C LEU A 24 -19.54 -9.75 15.58
N ALA A 25 -19.73 -10.80 14.80
CA ALA A 25 -18.63 -11.63 14.29
C ALA A 25 -17.72 -10.87 13.31
N LYS A 26 -18.28 -9.99 12.47
CA LYS A 26 -17.49 -9.04 11.65
C LYS A 26 -16.74 -8.04 12.52
N PHE A 27 -17.37 -7.54 13.59
CA PHE A 27 -16.74 -6.58 14.50
C PHE A 27 -15.57 -7.19 15.28
N GLN A 28 -15.68 -8.44 15.77
CA GLN A 28 -14.59 -9.15 16.44
C GLN A 28 -13.43 -9.52 15.50
N LYS A 29 -13.69 -9.90 14.25
CA LYS A 29 -12.61 -10.08 13.26
C LYS A 29 -11.88 -8.77 12.96
N ASN A 30 -12.61 -7.66 12.87
CA ASN A 30 -12.03 -6.33 12.63
C ASN A 30 -11.22 -5.80 13.82
N SER A 31 -11.56 -6.16 15.07
CA SER A 31 -10.76 -5.76 16.23
C SER A 31 -9.40 -6.48 16.29
N VAL A 32 -9.32 -7.74 15.82
CA VAL A 32 -8.06 -8.50 15.77
C VAL A 32 -7.15 -7.98 14.65
N LEU A 33 -7.68 -7.68 13.46
CA LEU A 33 -6.91 -7.03 12.39
C LEU A 33 -6.35 -5.67 12.83
N ASN A 34 -7.16 -4.83 13.48
CA ASN A 34 -6.71 -3.52 13.96
C ASN A 34 -5.59 -3.60 15.00
N PHE A 35 -5.59 -4.60 15.88
CA PHE A 35 -4.54 -4.78 16.87
C PHE A 35 -3.25 -5.29 16.21
N TYR A 36 -3.36 -6.26 15.30
CA TYR A 36 -2.20 -6.91 14.67
C TYR A 36 -1.39 -5.96 13.78
N TYR A 37 -2.06 -5.16 12.93
CA TYR A 37 -1.38 -4.20 12.05
C TYR A 37 -0.94 -2.91 12.74
N ARG A 38 -1.35 -2.68 14.00
CA ARG A 38 -0.88 -1.53 14.79
C ARG A 38 0.53 -1.75 15.33
N GLU A 39 0.88 -3.01 15.61
CA GLU A 39 2.14 -3.35 16.28
C GLU A 39 3.12 -4.13 15.41
N GLN A 40 2.70 -4.72 14.29
CA GLN A 40 3.60 -5.45 13.37
C GLN A 40 3.21 -5.14 11.91
N PRO A 41 3.97 -4.30 11.20
CA PRO A 41 3.69 -3.95 9.81
C PRO A 41 4.02 -5.07 8.82
N PHE A 42 4.78 -6.09 9.25
CA PHE A 42 5.05 -7.29 8.48
C PHE A 42 4.51 -8.52 9.19
N ILE A 43 3.69 -9.30 8.50
CA ILE A 43 3.33 -10.65 8.92
C ILE A 43 4.33 -11.66 8.34
N PRO A 44 4.84 -12.62 9.12
CA PRO A 44 5.71 -13.67 8.60
C PRO A 44 5.14 -14.35 7.35
N PHE A 45 6.01 -14.65 6.38
CA PHE A 45 5.60 -15.29 5.14
C PHE A 45 4.93 -16.65 5.41
N PRO A 46 3.71 -16.91 4.91
CA PRO A 46 2.94 -18.11 5.24
C PRO A 46 3.46 -19.42 4.60
N GLY A 47 4.53 -19.39 3.81
CA GLY A 47 5.11 -20.60 3.23
C GLY A 47 4.14 -21.30 2.28
N LYS A 48 3.93 -22.60 2.49
CA LYS A 48 3.02 -23.46 1.70
C LYS A 48 1.55 -23.00 1.77
N ASP A 49 1.18 -22.26 2.81
CA ASP A 49 -0.19 -21.76 3.00
C ASP A 49 -0.47 -20.42 2.30
N TYR A 50 0.49 -19.90 1.51
CA TYR A 50 0.37 -18.59 0.86
C TYR A 50 -0.94 -18.41 0.10
N ASP A 51 -1.34 -19.35 -0.74
CA ASP A 51 -2.56 -19.20 -1.55
C ASP A 51 -3.82 -19.13 -0.67
N ARG A 52 -3.88 -19.96 0.38
CA ARG A 52 -5.00 -19.94 1.34
C ARG A 52 -5.04 -18.62 2.09
N LYS A 53 -3.88 -18.20 2.64
CA LYS A 53 -3.75 -16.96 3.41
C LYS A 53 -4.02 -15.73 2.54
N CYS A 54 -3.62 -15.76 1.28
CA CYS A 54 -3.88 -14.67 0.35
C CYS A 54 -5.39 -14.55 0.03
N ARG A 55 -6.11 -15.67 -0.14
CA ARG A 55 -7.57 -15.64 -0.28
C ARG A 55 -8.26 -15.08 0.96
N GLU A 56 -7.85 -15.53 2.15
CA GLU A 56 -8.36 -15.01 3.43
C GLU A 56 -8.09 -13.50 3.55
N LEU A 57 -6.88 -13.06 3.18
CA LEU A 57 -6.48 -11.66 3.23
C LEU A 57 -7.37 -10.82 2.31
N ARG A 58 -7.51 -11.20 1.04
CA ARG A 58 -8.36 -10.48 0.06
C ARG A 58 -9.82 -10.37 0.51
N GLN A 59 -10.36 -11.36 1.21
CA GLN A 59 -11.73 -11.30 1.76
C GLN A 59 -11.90 -10.23 2.85
N ASN A 60 -10.81 -9.86 3.55
CA ASN A 60 -10.85 -8.85 4.61
C ASN A 60 -10.71 -7.42 4.07
N PHE A 61 -10.28 -7.24 2.82
CA PHE A 61 -10.15 -5.93 2.20
C PHE A 61 -11.30 -5.70 1.22
N SER A 62 -11.99 -4.57 1.35
CA SER A 62 -13.03 -4.24 0.38
C SER A 62 -12.41 -3.99 -0.99
N ASP A 63 -13.07 -4.48 -2.04
CA ASP A 63 -12.70 -4.19 -3.41
C ASP A 63 -12.63 -2.67 -3.62
N VAL A 64 -11.59 -2.24 -4.33
CA VAL A 64 -11.46 -0.88 -4.83
C VAL A 64 -12.01 -0.91 -6.25
N PRO A 65 -13.23 -0.38 -6.51
CA PRO A 65 -13.84 -0.48 -7.83
C PRO A 65 -12.99 0.25 -8.86
N PHE A 66 -12.69 -0.42 -9.96
CA PHE A 66 -11.90 0.14 -11.07
C PHE A 66 -12.70 1.15 -11.92
N LEU A 67 -13.98 1.36 -11.63
CA LEU A 67 -14.96 1.90 -12.58
C LEU A 67 -15.85 2.94 -11.91
N ASP A 68 -15.36 4.18 -11.89
CA ASP A 68 -16.09 5.43 -12.10
C ASP A 68 -15.07 6.57 -12.13
N LEU A 69 -14.86 7.21 -13.29
CA LEU A 69 -13.86 8.28 -13.39
C LEU A 69 -14.26 9.50 -12.55
N PRO A 70 -13.33 10.14 -11.82
CA PRO A 70 -13.67 11.22 -10.91
C PRO A 70 -14.20 12.47 -11.63
N LEU A 71 -15.28 13.06 -11.10
CA LEU A 71 -15.87 14.32 -11.60
C LEU A 71 -15.16 15.59 -11.09
N SER A 72 -14.29 15.43 -10.09
CA SER A 72 -13.47 16.48 -9.46
C SER A 72 -12.05 15.95 -9.21
N PRO A 73 -11.01 16.80 -9.19
CA PRO A 73 -9.63 16.34 -8.96
C PRO A 73 -9.50 15.49 -7.69
N PRO A 74 -9.15 14.20 -7.78
CA PRO A 74 -8.97 13.35 -6.60
C PRO A 74 -7.73 13.79 -5.79
N ALA A 75 -7.71 13.46 -4.51
CA ALA A 75 -6.58 13.67 -3.61
C ALA A 75 -5.50 12.62 -3.88
N PHE A 76 -4.25 13.06 -4.00
CA PHE A 76 -3.13 12.14 -4.16
C PHE A 76 -2.65 11.67 -2.79
N ILE A 77 -2.66 10.35 -2.54
CA ILE A 77 -1.99 9.72 -1.41
C ILE A 77 -0.59 9.34 -1.86
N HIS A 78 0.42 9.99 -1.30
CA HIS A 78 1.82 9.74 -1.65
C HIS A 78 2.30 8.44 -1.00
N ILE A 79 2.45 7.39 -1.82
CA ILE A 79 3.18 6.19 -1.43
C ILE A 79 4.63 6.38 -1.85
N PRO A 80 5.61 6.30 -0.93
CA PRO A 80 6.99 6.54 -1.31
C PRO A 80 7.48 5.58 -2.40
N LYS A 81 8.28 6.13 -3.30
CA LYS A 81 9.02 5.38 -4.34
C LYS A 81 8.15 4.79 -5.46
N THR A 82 6.92 5.29 -5.60
CA THR A 82 5.99 4.90 -6.66
C THR A 82 5.75 6.01 -7.70
N GLY A 83 6.72 6.94 -7.85
CA GLY A 83 6.63 8.03 -8.84
C GLY A 83 5.95 9.31 -8.35
N GLY A 84 5.67 9.41 -7.04
CA GLY A 84 4.96 10.55 -6.43
C GLY A 84 5.52 11.93 -6.78
N ALA A 85 6.85 12.11 -6.81
CA ALA A 85 7.48 13.38 -7.18
C ALA A 85 7.07 13.91 -8.58
N SER A 86 6.82 13.01 -9.52
CA SER A 86 6.37 13.37 -10.87
C SER A 86 4.91 13.85 -10.85
N ILE A 87 4.06 13.19 -10.06
CA ILE A 87 2.66 13.56 -9.86
C ILE A 87 2.54 14.88 -9.11
N GLU A 88 3.31 15.07 -8.03
CA GLU A 88 3.30 16.30 -7.23
C GLU A 88 3.73 17.51 -8.05
N LYS A 89 4.76 17.35 -8.88
CA LYS A 89 5.19 18.38 -9.83
C LYS A 89 4.05 18.73 -10.80
N GLN A 90 3.35 17.73 -11.32
CA GLN A 90 2.24 17.94 -12.27
C GLN A 90 1.03 18.60 -11.63
N LEU A 91 0.69 18.21 -10.40
CA LEU A 91 -0.41 18.81 -9.66
C LEU A 91 -0.09 20.26 -9.20
N GLY A 92 1.14 20.75 -9.41
CA GLY A 92 1.60 22.02 -8.85
C GLY A 92 1.62 22.00 -7.32
N GLN A 93 1.56 20.81 -6.72
CA GLN A 93 1.36 20.58 -5.30
C GLN A 93 2.66 20.45 -4.52
N ARG A 94 3.80 20.83 -5.14
CA ARG A 94 5.14 20.56 -4.61
C ARG A 94 5.27 20.87 -3.12
N TYR A 95 4.52 21.84 -2.57
CA TYR A 95 4.41 22.10 -1.13
C TYR A 95 3.07 22.69 -0.64
N ASN A 96 1.93 22.35 -1.27
CA ASN A 96 0.61 22.91 -0.86
C ASN A 96 -0.21 22.01 0.06
N PHE A 97 0.36 20.89 0.51
CA PHE A 97 -0.12 20.23 1.71
C PHE A 97 0.38 21.06 2.88
N ASN A 98 -0.46 21.99 3.35
CA ASN A 98 -0.17 22.72 4.56
C ASN A 98 0.21 21.68 5.63
N LYS A 99 1.37 21.82 6.29
CA LYS A 99 1.71 20.99 7.47
C LYS A 99 0.59 21.00 8.53
N ARG A 100 -0.34 21.97 8.44
CA ARG A 100 -1.56 22.07 9.25
C ARG A 100 -2.70 21.13 8.81
N GLU A 101 -2.74 20.70 7.55
CA GLU A 101 -3.76 19.79 7.01
C GLU A 101 -3.47 18.32 7.31
N PHE A 102 -2.19 17.95 7.32
CA PHE A 102 -1.75 16.68 7.86
C PHE A 102 -1.64 16.88 9.36
N GLY A 103 -2.65 16.40 10.09
CA GLY A 103 -2.65 16.49 11.54
C GLY A 103 -1.37 15.98 12.18
N ASN A 104 -1.19 16.29 13.46
CA ASN A 104 -0.13 15.66 14.23
C ASN A 104 -0.25 14.15 14.09
N CYS A 105 0.87 13.47 13.90
CA CYS A 105 0.91 12.06 14.21
C CYS A 105 0.38 11.87 15.62
N THR A 106 -0.64 11.03 15.80
CA THR A 106 -1.09 10.70 17.13
C THR A 106 0.00 9.90 17.82
N GLU A 107 0.70 10.57 18.73
CA GLU A 107 1.38 9.94 19.84
C GLU A 107 0.31 9.21 20.66
N ASN A 108 0.17 7.90 20.45
CA ASN A 108 -0.34 7.07 21.53
C ASN A 108 0.81 6.93 22.54
N PRO A 109 0.53 7.02 23.86
CA PRO A 109 1.54 6.83 24.88
C PRO A 109 1.97 5.35 24.84
N GLY A 110 3.07 5.06 24.13
CA GLY A 110 3.54 3.68 23.96
C GLY A 110 4.65 3.50 22.93
N SER A 111 4.47 3.93 21.68
CA SER A 111 5.53 3.81 20.65
C SER A 111 5.05 4.29 19.29
N VAL A 112 5.79 5.25 18.72
CA VAL A 112 6.39 5.32 17.37
C VAL A 112 6.52 6.79 17.04
N ILE A 113 7.76 7.26 17.13
CA ILE A 113 8.17 8.63 16.85
C ILE A 113 8.02 8.87 15.34
N CYS A 114 7.30 9.92 14.96
CA CYS A 114 7.10 10.31 13.56
C CYS A 114 8.37 10.90 12.93
N HIS A 115 9.27 10.02 12.51
CA HIS A 115 10.48 10.35 11.75
C HIS A 115 10.24 10.57 10.25
N CYS A 116 9.00 10.42 9.79
CA CYS A 116 8.65 10.58 8.39
C CYS A 116 8.01 11.95 8.13
N SER A 117 8.31 12.51 6.99
CA SER A 117 7.58 13.59 6.35
C SER A 117 6.09 13.24 6.32
N ALA A 118 5.24 14.18 6.71
CA ALA A 118 3.81 13.92 6.95
C ALA A 118 3.07 13.31 5.73
N TRP A 119 3.49 13.67 4.52
CA TRP A 119 2.90 13.14 3.27
C TRP A 119 3.31 11.68 2.98
N HIS A 120 4.38 11.16 3.57
CA HIS A 120 4.77 9.74 3.50
C HIS A 120 4.12 8.89 4.59
N ILE A 121 3.32 9.46 5.48
CA ILE A 121 2.69 8.71 6.56
C ILE A 121 1.40 8.08 6.03
N PRO A 122 1.19 6.76 6.19
CA PRO A 122 -0.05 6.12 5.77
C PRO A 122 -1.28 6.79 6.40
N PRO A 123 -2.39 7.03 5.66
CA PRO A 123 -3.55 7.78 6.16
C PRO A 123 -4.14 7.25 7.47
N ARG A 124 -4.02 5.94 7.72
CA ARG A 124 -4.48 5.30 8.96
C ARG A 124 -3.77 5.77 10.23
N TYR A 125 -2.61 6.43 10.11
CA TYR A 125 -1.81 6.95 11.23
C TYR A 125 -1.88 8.48 11.38
N LEU A 126 -2.65 9.17 10.53
CA LEU A 126 -2.82 10.63 10.57
C LEU A 126 -4.06 11.03 11.37
N THR A 127 -3.94 12.03 12.23
CA THR A 127 -5.07 12.58 12.99
C THR A 127 -5.03 14.12 13.09
N PRO A 128 -5.97 14.85 12.46
CA PRO A 128 -7.02 14.33 11.58
C PRO A 128 -6.45 13.68 10.31
N ASN A 129 -7.11 12.64 9.82
CA ASN A 129 -6.79 12.02 8.52
C ASN A 129 -7.36 12.90 7.39
N PRO A 130 -6.50 13.55 6.57
CA PRO A 130 -6.96 14.44 5.49
C PRO A 130 -7.66 13.68 4.34
N TYR A 131 -7.51 12.36 4.28
CA TYR A 131 -8.10 11.47 3.28
C TYR A 131 -9.31 10.70 3.80
N LYS A 132 -9.95 11.17 4.89
CA LYS A 132 -11.12 10.51 5.44
C LYS A 132 -12.19 10.33 4.35
N ARG A 133 -12.62 9.08 4.13
CA ARG A 133 -13.63 8.73 3.13
C ARG A 133 -14.86 9.63 3.25
N GLY A 134 -15.33 10.15 2.12
CA GLY A 134 -16.49 11.04 2.03
C GLY A 134 -16.15 12.53 1.92
N THR A 135 -14.88 12.94 2.15
CA THR A 135 -14.46 14.34 1.93
C THR A 135 -14.11 14.62 0.47
N ARG A 136 -13.29 13.75 -0.14
CA ARG A 136 -12.88 13.81 -1.54
C ARG A 136 -12.48 12.42 -2.00
N LYS A 137 -12.68 12.14 -3.30
CA LYS A 137 -12.10 10.94 -3.92
C LYS A 137 -10.58 10.99 -3.85
N THR A 138 -9.93 9.85 -3.74
CA THR A 138 -8.49 9.72 -3.56
C THR A 138 -7.89 8.82 -4.64
N PHE A 139 -6.61 8.99 -4.93
CA PHE A 139 -5.87 8.07 -5.77
C PHE A 139 -4.46 7.90 -5.24
N CYS A 140 -3.84 6.78 -5.56
CA CYS A 140 -2.50 6.40 -5.15
C CYS A 140 -1.83 5.64 -6.28
N VAL A 141 -0.49 5.57 -6.22
CA VAL A 141 0.30 4.75 -7.14
C VAL A 141 0.99 3.66 -6.35
N ILE A 142 0.84 2.42 -6.79
CA ILE A 142 1.58 1.27 -6.29
C ILE A 142 2.65 0.86 -7.30
N ARG A 143 3.62 0.07 -6.84
CA ARG A 143 4.70 -0.48 -7.65
C ARG A 143 5.06 -1.88 -7.17
N GLU A 144 5.57 -2.72 -8.06
CA GLU A 144 6.10 -4.03 -7.66
C GLU A 144 7.12 -3.86 -6.50
N PRO A 145 7.02 -4.64 -5.40
CA PRO A 145 7.79 -4.36 -4.19
C PRO A 145 9.31 -4.30 -4.37
N LEU A 146 9.90 -5.22 -5.14
CA LEU A 146 11.34 -5.23 -5.38
C LEU A 146 11.77 -4.04 -6.23
N ASP A 147 11.02 -3.72 -7.29
CA ASP A 147 11.23 -2.51 -8.10
C ASP A 147 11.14 -1.22 -7.27
N ARG A 148 10.22 -1.17 -6.31
CA ARG A 148 10.08 -0.06 -5.34
C ARG A 148 11.31 0.04 -4.45
N GLY A 149 11.81 -1.09 -3.91
CA GLY A 149 13.04 -1.15 -3.14
C GLY A 149 14.28 -0.71 -3.94
N LEU A 150 14.37 -1.09 -5.21
CA LEU A 150 15.45 -0.63 -6.10
C LEU A 150 15.39 0.88 -6.35
N SER A 151 14.19 1.46 -6.47
CA SER A 151 14.04 2.91 -6.57
C SER A 151 14.59 3.64 -5.34
N GLU A 152 14.45 3.04 -4.17
CA GLU A 152 15.02 3.60 -2.94
C GLU A 152 16.54 3.52 -2.92
N ILE A 153 17.08 2.36 -3.27
CA ILE A 153 18.52 2.14 -3.38
C ILE A 153 19.15 3.11 -4.37
N LYS A 154 18.57 3.27 -5.58
CA LYS A 154 19.05 4.20 -6.60
C LYS A 154 19.14 5.63 -6.06
N MET A 155 18.08 6.10 -5.38
CA MET A 155 18.03 7.46 -4.81
C MET A 155 19.10 7.69 -3.74
N LYS A 156 19.35 6.71 -2.87
CA LYS A 156 20.32 6.81 -1.77
C LYS A 156 21.76 6.57 -2.18
N MET A 157 22.00 5.93 -3.31
CA MET A 157 23.34 5.71 -3.80
C MET A 157 23.93 7.04 -4.28
N PRO A 158 25.01 7.54 -3.66
CA PRO A 158 25.63 8.79 -4.09
C PRO A 158 26.12 8.64 -5.53
N ALA A 159 25.84 9.64 -6.37
CA ALA A 159 26.33 9.71 -7.75
C ALA A 159 27.87 9.77 -7.83
N GLN A 160 28.52 10.14 -6.71
CA GLN A 160 29.95 10.37 -6.62
C GLN A 160 30.65 9.19 -5.95
N LYS A 161 31.09 8.27 -6.81
CA LYS A 161 32.30 7.42 -6.74
C LYS A 161 32.24 6.60 -8.02
N GLN A 162 33.34 6.50 -8.75
CA GLN A 162 33.45 5.67 -9.95
C GLN A 162 33.17 4.20 -9.58
N LYS A 163 31.90 3.83 -9.56
CA LYS A 163 31.44 2.49 -9.24
C LYS A 163 31.24 1.77 -10.55
N THR A 164 31.89 0.62 -10.69
CA THR A 164 31.60 -0.32 -11.78
C THR A 164 30.17 -0.83 -11.62
N ARG A 165 29.59 -1.30 -12.71
CA ARG A 165 28.25 -1.89 -12.69
C ARG A 165 28.18 -3.03 -11.67
N GLU A 166 29.19 -3.88 -11.61
CA GLU A 166 29.29 -5.02 -10.69
C GLU A 166 29.24 -4.55 -9.22
N SER A 167 29.95 -3.46 -8.89
CA SER A 167 29.94 -2.92 -7.54
C SER A 167 28.58 -2.34 -7.13
N ILE A 168 27.82 -1.79 -8.09
CA ILE A 168 26.44 -1.31 -7.87
C ILE A 168 25.53 -2.50 -7.60
N ILE A 169 25.62 -3.56 -8.41
CA ILE A 169 24.86 -4.80 -8.23
C ILE A 169 25.14 -5.41 -6.85
N GLN A 170 26.41 -5.55 -6.49
CA GLN A 170 26.82 -6.09 -5.20
C GLN A 170 26.29 -5.25 -4.04
N GLN A 171 26.37 -3.91 -4.16
CA GLN A 171 25.84 -3.03 -3.14
C GLN A 171 24.31 -3.11 -3.03
N ALA A 172 23.59 -3.18 -4.15
CA ALA A 172 22.13 -3.33 -4.15
C ALA A 172 21.70 -4.63 -3.47
N ASN A 173 22.32 -5.76 -3.83
CA ASN A 173 22.11 -7.06 -3.20
C ASN A 173 22.40 -7.02 -1.69
N ARG A 174 23.51 -6.39 -1.29
CA ARG A 174 23.85 -6.22 0.13
C ARG A 174 22.79 -5.41 0.88
N VAL A 175 22.35 -4.27 0.34
CA VAL A 175 21.34 -3.43 0.99
C VAL A 175 20.02 -4.17 1.16
N LEU A 176 19.53 -4.85 0.12
CA LEU A 176 18.30 -5.64 0.20
C LEU A 176 18.43 -6.80 1.19
N ARG A 177 19.56 -7.52 1.19
CA ARG A 177 19.80 -8.62 2.13
C ARG A 177 19.81 -8.15 3.57
N GLU A 178 20.48 -7.03 3.86
CA GLU A 178 20.50 -6.44 5.20
C GLU A 178 19.12 -5.90 5.60
N TYR A 179 18.36 -5.33 4.67
CA TYR A 179 16.98 -4.91 4.94
C TYR A 179 16.09 -6.12 5.29
N VAL A 180 16.17 -7.21 4.52
CA VAL A 180 15.40 -8.44 4.80
C VAL A 180 15.76 -9.02 6.18
N LYS A 181 17.05 -9.05 6.55
CA LYS A 181 17.48 -9.53 7.87
C LYS A 181 16.91 -8.68 9.02
N LYS A 182 16.83 -7.36 8.82
CA LYS A 182 16.24 -6.42 9.79
C LYS A 182 14.71 -6.40 9.74
N GLY A 183 14.12 -6.89 8.65
CA GLY A 183 12.72 -6.67 8.24
C GLY A 183 11.64 -7.26 9.16
N SER A 184 12.01 -7.86 10.29
CA SER A 184 11.08 -8.24 11.36
C SER A 184 11.03 -7.22 12.51
N GLU A 185 11.87 -6.19 12.50
CA GLU A 185 11.91 -5.19 13.58
C GLU A 185 11.06 -3.96 13.21
N ASN A 186 10.14 -3.56 14.10
CA ASN A 186 9.26 -2.40 13.93
C ASN A 186 9.98 -1.09 13.58
N VAL A 187 11.26 -0.95 13.95
CA VAL A 187 12.06 0.25 13.67
C VAL A 187 12.36 0.42 12.16
N ALA A 188 12.46 -0.69 11.42
CA ALA A 188 12.86 -0.66 10.00
C ALA A 188 11.79 -0.10 9.06
N VAL A 189 10.50 -0.14 9.44
CA VAL A 189 9.42 0.38 8.58
C VAL A 189 9.21 1.88 8.70
N TRP A 190 9.60 2.48 9.82
CA TRP A 190 9.52 3.92 10.09
C TRP A 190 10.84 4.63 9.78
N SER A 191 11.86 3.88 9.37
CA SER A 191 13.12 4.46 8.92
C SER A 191 12.95 5.09 7.55
N ASP A 192 13.96 5.88 7.17
CA ASP A 192 14.12 6.32 5.79
C ASP A 192 12.89 7.05 5.24
N ASP A 193 12.30 7.91 6.07
CA ASP A 193 11.13 8.68 5.69
C ASP A 193 9.93 7.80 5.27
N CYS A 194 9.75 6.64 5.95
CA CYS A 194 8.70 5.64 5.71
C CYS A 194 8.79 4.97 4.34
N HIS A 195 9.94 5.07 3.65
CA HIS A 195 10.09 4.53 2.29
C HIS A 195 9.95 3.01 2.21
N TRP A 196 10.15 2.30 3.33
CA TRP A 196 10.03 0.84 3.39
C TRP A 196 8.72 0.33 3.99
N MET A 197 7.79 1.22 4.31
CA MET A 197 6.46 0.82 4.75
C MET A 197 5.74 0.03 3.64
N PRO A 198 5.04 -1.08 3.94
CA PRO A 198 4.20 -1.78 2.95
C PRO A 198 3.20 -0.84 2.28
N GLN A 199 2.91 -1.06 1.00
CA GLN A 199 2.04 -0.16 0.25
C GLN A 199 0.57 -0.34 0.64
N PHE A 200 0.15 -1.56 1.03
CA PHE A 200 -1.23 -1.83 1.43
C PHE A 200 -1.71 -0.99 2.61
N VAL A 201 -0.81 -0.56 3.51
CA VAL A 201 -1.20 0.28 4.65
C VAL A 201 -1.61 1.70 4.25
N TYR A 202 -1.25 2.14 3.04
CA TYR A 202 -1.69 3.41 2.44
C TYR A 202 -3.03 3.28 1.71
N VAL A 203 -3.31 2.08 1.18
CA VAL A 203 -4.47 1.82 0.31
C VAL A 203 -5.71 1.50 1.14
N TRP A 204 -5.56 0.82 2.26
CA TRP A 204 -6.65 0.49 3.18
C TRP A 204 -6.36 1.01 4.60
N ASN A 205 -7.41 1.19 5.41
CA ASN A 205 -7.28 1.44 6.84
C ASN A 205 -7.23 0.12 7.66
N GLY A 206 -7.10 0.22 8.98
CA GLY A 206 -7.01 -0.96 9.87
C GLY A 206 -8.26 -1.84 9.89
N ASN A 207 -9.41 -1.36 9.40
CA ASN A 207 -10.65 -2.12 9.24
C ASN A 207 -10.78 -2.77 7.84
N GLY A 208 -9.76 -2.68 6.99
CA GLY A 208 -9.80 -3.19 5.62
C GLY A 208 -10.64 -2.34 4.65
N ALA A 209 -11.13 -1.17 5.07
CA ALA A 209 -11.83 -0.24 4.19
C ALA A 209 -10.83 0.64 3.42
N PRO A 210 -11.09 0.92 2.12
CA PRO A 210 -10.15 1.67 1.30
C PRO A 210 -10.03 3.12 1.76
N THR A 211 -8.78 3.60 1.83
CA THR A 211 -8.40 5.00 1.92
C THR A 211 -8.01 5.57 0.56
N CYS A 212 -7.66 4.71 -0.40
CA CYS A 212 -7.37 5.06 -1.80
C CYS A 212 -8.51 4.56 -2.71
N ASP A 213 -9.22 5.46 -3.40
CA ASP A 213 -10.35 5.12 -4.28
C ASP A 213 -9.89 4.64 -5.67
N TYR A 214 -8.74 5.11 -6.16
CA TYR A 214 -8.18 4.72 -7.46
C TYR A 214 -6.72 4.31 -7.32
N ILE A 215 -6.41 3.07 -7.65
CA ILE A 215 -5.04 2.52 -7.60
C ILE A 215 -4.46 2.52 -9.01
N LEU A 216 -3.38 3.28 -9.22
CA LEU A 216 -2.59 3.22 -10.44
C LEU A 216 -1.37 2.31 -10.22
N ARG A 217 -0.97 1.57 -11.24
CA ARG A 217 0.26 0.76 -11.24
C ARG A 217 1.36 1.51 -11.95
N TYR A 218 2.54 1.58 -11.32
CA TYR A 218 3.69 2.26 -11.90
C TYR A 218 4.14 1.59 -13.20
N GLU A 219 4.17 0.25 -13.20
CA GLU A 219 4.63 -0.60 -14.29
C GLU A 219 3.69 -0.67 -15.50
N ASP A 220 2.42 -0.32 -15.35
CA ASP A 220 1.40 -0.38 -16.42
C ASP A 220 1.32 0.91 -17.25
N GLY A 221 2.35 1.76 -17.22
CA GLY A 221 2.33 3.07 -17.85
C GLY A 221 1.65 4.11 -16.94
N LEU A 222 2.44 4.66 -16.00
CA LEU A 222 1.93 5.64 -15.04
C LEU A 222 1.38 6.90 -15.71
N ASN A 223 2.02 7.37 -16.78
CA ASN A 223 1.62 8.58 -17.48
C ASN A 223 0.24 8.41 -18.14
N GLU A 224 0.03 7.29 -18.80
CA GLU A 224 -1.21 6.93 -19.49
C GLU A 224 -2.32 6.71 -18.47
N SER A 225 -2.03 5.95 -17.41
CA SER A 225 -2.97 5.68 -16.32
C SER A 225 -3.39 6.95 -15.58
N TYR A 226 -2.44 7.87 -15.30
CA TYR A 226 -2.73 9.16 -14.69
C TYR A 226 -3.57 10.05 -15.60
N THR A 227 -3.21 10.13 -16.89
CA THR A 227 -3.93 10.91 -17.87
C THR A 227 -5.37 10.42 -18.04
N HIS A 228 -5.55 9.09 -18.06
CA HIS A 228 -6.87 8.46 -18.09
C HIS A 228 -7.69 8.81 -16.84
N LEU A 229 -7.13 8.65 -15.65
CA LEU A 229 -7.80 9.00 -14.39
C LEU A 229 -8.27 10.46 -14.37
N MET A 230 -7.44 11.37 -14.90
CA MET A 230 -7.71 12.81 -14.90
C MET A 230 -8.59 13.26 -16.08
N SER A 231 -8.97 12.38 -17.01
CA SER A 231 -9.57 12.79 -18.28
C SER A 231 -10.88 13.57 -18.11
N ASN A 232 -11.75 13.17 -17.18
CA ASN A 232 -13.01 13.89 -16.91
C ASN A 232 -12.77 15.27 -16.30
N VAL A 233 -11.77 15.37 -15.43
CA VAL A 233 -11.35 16.62 -14.79
C VAL A 233 -10.73 17.57 -15.82
N LEU A 234 -9.88 17.06 -16.72
CA LEU A 234 -9.21 17.84 -17.77
C LEU A 234 -10.22 18.36 -18.80
N LYS A 235 -11.15 17.51 -19.27
CA LYS A 235 -12.24 17.89 -20.19
C LYS A 235 -13.08 19.03 -19.62
N LYS A 236 -13.52 18.92 -18.37
CA LYS A 236 -14.32 19.95 -17.69
C LYS A 236 -13.58 21.29 -17.59
N ASN A 237 -12.27 21.25 -17.37
CA ASN A 237 -11.44 22.45 -17.19
C ASN A 237 -10.89 23.02 -18.51
N LYS A 238 -11.25 22.47 -19.69
CA LYS A 238 -10.70 22.85 -21.01
C LYS A 238 -9.16 22.89 -21.04
N LYS A 239 -8.51 22.09 -20.20
CA LYS A 239 -7.04 22.00 -20.15
C LYS A 239 -6.57 20.95 -21.15
N ARG A 240 -5.45 21.23 -21.83
CA ARG A 240 -4.78 20.23 -22.67
C ARG A 240 -4.28 19.07 -21.80
N GLU A 241 -4.18 17.91 -22.42
CA GLU A 241 -3.59 16.70 -21.87
C GLU A 241 -2.23 17.01 -21.23
N SER A 242 -2.03 16.57 -19.99
CA SER A 242 -0.83 16.88 -19.24
C SER A 242 0.04 15.64 -19.12
N THR A 243 1.08 15.57 -19.94
CA THR A 243 2.11 14.54 -19.83
C THR A 243 2.86 14.71 -18.51
N LEU A 244 2.96 13.63 -17.71
CA LEU A 244 3.79 13.63 -16.51
C LEU A 244 5.24 13.88 -16.90
N THR A 245 5.85 14.91 -16.31
CA THR A 245 7.29 15.10 -16.41
C THR A 245 7.98 14.27 -15.33
N PHE A 246 8.55 13.13 -15.71
CA PHE A 246 9.29 12.29 -14.78
C PHE A 246 10.53 13.01 -14.24
N HIS A 247 10.74 12.92 -12.93
CA HIS A 247 11.92 13.50 -12.30
C HIS A 247 13.16 12.74 -12.74
N GLN A 248 14.03 13.37 -13.53
CA GLN A 248 15.37 12.87 -13.79
C GLN A 248 16.24 13.19 -12.59
N THR A 249 16.59 12.17 -11.82
CA THR A 249 17.65 12.24 -10.81
C THR A 249 18.99 12.11 -11.52
N HIS A 250 19.93 13.02 -11.28
CA HIS A 250 21.30 12.94 -11.79
C HIS A 250 22.05 11.79 -11.11
N HIS A 251 21.79 10.56 -11.54
CA HIS A 251 22.53 9.38 -11.12
C HIS A 251 23.64 9.05 -12.13
N SER A 252 24.58 8.21 -11.73
CA SER A 252 25.52 7.65 -12.71
C SER A 252 24.75 6.79 -13.72
N ARG A 253 25.21 6.74 -14.98
CA ARG A 253 24.59 5.95 -16.06
C ARG A 253 24.35 4.48 -15.67
N PHE A 254 25.22 3.90 -14.83
CA PHE A 254 25.08 2.52 -14.36
C PHE A 254 23.98 2.32 -13.31
N LEU A 255 23.67 3.33 -12.50
CA LEU A 255 22.56 3.27 -11.55
C LEU A 255 21.21 3.30 -12.27
N GLU A 256 21.13 4.01 -13.38
CA GLU A 256 19.93 4.03 -14.22
C GLU A 256 19.63 2.64 -14.79
N THR A 257 20.67 1.89 -15.19
CA THR A 257 20.56 0.54 -15.75
C THR A 257 20.35 -0.58 -14.74
N LEU A 258 20.41 -0.32 -13.43
CA LEU A 258 20.15 -1.35 -12.41
C LEU A 258 18.68 -1.81 -12.48
N THR A 259 18.45 -3.11 -12.64
CA THR A 259 17.08 -3.69 -12.73
C THR A 259 16.88 -4.84 -11.75
N VAL A 260 15.65 -5.34 -11.62
CA VAL A 260 15.34 -6.52 -10.82
C VAL A 260 16.10 -7.78 -11.24
N ASN A 261 16.50 -7.87 -12.52
CA ASN A 261 17.29 -9.00 -13.05
C ASN A 261 18.74 -9.00 -12.54
N ASP A 262 19.20 -7.89 -11.97
CA ASP A 262 20.53 -7.79 -11.35
C ASP A 262 20.54 -8.27 -9.89
N ILE A 263 19.38 -8.59 -9.33
CA ILE A 263 19.28 -9.01 -7.93
C ILE A 263 19.35 -10.53 -7.88
N ASN A 264 20.19 -11.05 -6.98
CA ASN A 264 20.32 -12.48 -6.75
C ASN A 264 18.95 -13.07 -6.43
N ALA A 265 18.67 -14.24 -7.01
CA ALA A 265 17.35 -14.87 -6.91
C ALA A 265 16.92 -15.11 -5.45
N ASP A 266 17.84 -15.50 -4.57
CA ASP A 266 17.59 -15.69 -3.13
C ASP A 266 17.19 -14.38 -2.44
N VAL A 267 17.88 -13.28 -2.75
CA VAL A 267 17.60 -11.95 -2.19
C VAL A 267 16.26 -11.42 -2.71
N ALA A 268 16.02 -11.54 -4.01
CA ALA A 268 14.77 -11.11 -4.64
C ALA A 268 13.56 -11.85 -4.05
N LEU A 269 13.65 -13.17 -3.90
CA LEU A 269 12.60 -14.00 -3.30
C LEU A 269 12.37 -13.64 -1.82
N ALA A 270 13.45 -13.50 -1.04
CA ALA A 270 13.32 -13.16 0.37
C ALA A 270 12.71 -11.77 0.57
N PHE A 271 13.07 -10.80 -0.27
CA PHE A 271 12.49 -9.46 -0.25
C PHE A 271 11.00 -9.49 -0.62
N ARG A 272 10.61 -10.19 -1.68
CA ARG A 272 9.19 -10.33 -2.05
C ARG A 272 8.37 -11.04 -0.98
N ARG A 273 8.93 -12.05 -0.32
CA ARG A 273 8.29 -12.74 0.82
C ARG A 273 8.08 -11.84 2.01
N LEU A 274 8.99 -10.90 2.26
CA LEU A 274 8.79 -9.88 3.30
C LEU A 274 7.56 -9.01 2.98
N TYR A 275 7.35 -8.66 1.71
CA TYR A 275 6.21 -7.87 1.23
C TYR A 275 5.07 -8.73 0.65
N TRP A 276 4.87 -9.95 1.15
CA TRP A 276 3.93 -10.89 0.54
C TRP A 276 2.47 -10.39 0.54
N GLU A 277 2.11 -9.53 1.50
CA GLU A 277 0.79 -8.91 1.57
C GLU A 277 0.56 -7.91 0.43
N ASP A 278 1.56 -7.08 0.12
CA ASP A 278 1.52 -6.22 -1.07
C ASP A 278 1.38 -7.11 -2.33
N SER A 279 2.18 -8.17 -2.44
CA SER A 279 2.09 -9.08 -3.58
C SER A 279 0.72 -9.74 -3.70
N CYS A 280 0.15 -10.19 -2.57
CA CYS A 280 -1.17 -10.79 -2.55
C CYS A 280 -2.26 -9.79 -2.94
N LEU A 281 -2.31 -8.63 -2.28
CA LEU A 281 -3.39 -7.66 -2.44
C LEU A 281 -3.35 -6.97 -3.79
N PHE A 282 -2.16 -6.76 -4.34
CA PHE A 282 -1.97 -6.13 -5.64
C PHE A 282 -1.67 -7.14 -6.76
N GLY A 283 -1.78 -8.45 -6.51
CA GLY A 283 -1.59 -9.47 -7.54
C GLY A 283 -0.19 -9.50 -8.19
N TYR A 284 0.86 -9.11 -7.45
CA TYR A 284 2.24 -9.31 -7.91
C TYR A 284 2.69 -10.75 -7.69
N ASN A 285 3.57 -11.24 -8.56
CA ASN A 285 4.18 -12.56 -8.43
C ASN A 285 5.33 -12.51 -7.40
N LEU A 286 5.40 -13.51 -6.50
CA LEU A 286 6.49 -13.65 -5.54
C LEU A 286 7.81 -14.14 -6.15
N GLY A 287 7.79 -14.63 -7.39
CA GLY A 287 8.93 -15.27 -8.05
C GLY A 287 8.96 -16.78 -7.76
N THR A 288 8.75 -17.58 -8.81
CA THR A 288 8.91 -19.05 -8.94
C THR A 288 8.15 -19.95 -7.94
N ASN A 289 7.24 -20.78 -8.49
CA ASN A 289 6.74 -22.07 -8.00
C ASN A 289 6.79 -22.32 -6.48
N LEU A 290 5.70 -21.97 -5.79
CA LEU A 290 5.36 -22.55 -4.48
C LEU A 290 4.99 -24.05 -4.60
N SER A 291 4.83 -24.55 -5.83
CA SER A 291 4.53 -25.93 -6.16
C SER A 291 5.73 -26.62 -6.82
N SER A 292 6.62 -27.22 -6.02
CA SER A 292 7.24 -28.54 -6.27
C SER A 292 8.32 -28.81 -5.22
N SER A 293 8.09 -29.87 -4.44
CA SER A 293 9.08 -30.81 -3.88
C SER A 293 10.56 -30.37 -3.89
N THR A 294 11.02 -29.78 -2.79
CA THR A 294 12.35 -30.06 -2.21
C THR A 294 12.38 -29.50 -0.78
N LEU A 295 11.64 -30.19 0.08
CA LEU A 295 11.91 -30.30 1.51
C LEU A 295 11.86 -31.80 1.78
N GLU A 296 12.94 -32.48 1.39
CA GLU A 296 13.44 -33.69 2.04
C GLU A 296 14.84 -33.36 2.56
#